data_AF-A0A9E3MU52-F1
#
_entry.id   AF-A0A9E3MU52-F1
#
_cell.length_a   1.000
_cell.length_b   1.000
_cell.length_c   1.000
_cell.angle_alpha   90.00
_cell.angle_beta   90.00
_cell.angle_gamma   90.00
#
_symmetry.space_group_name_H-M   'P 1'
#
loop_
_entity.id
_entity.type
_entity.pdbx_description
1 polymer ?
#
loop_
_entity_poly.entity_id
_entity_poly.type
_entity_poly.pdbx_seq_one_letter_code
_entity_poly.pdbx_strand_id
1 'polypeptide(L)'
;RALDAGRLTVRGGLTAGLLLAAAGLGCAMLPGLAGVLLGAALIGVGTGLITPLGFAALAASTPPERLGQTMGAAELGRELGDAGGPLLVAAVAASATLTYGYGVLAVLLACGPVLAVALLRRRG
;
A
#
# COMPACT_ATOMS: atom_id res chain seq x y z
N ARG A 1 5.89 -0.86 -18.77
CA ARG A 1 5.33 -1.50 -19.99
C ARG A 1 3.80 -1.52 -20.03
N ALA A 2 3.09 -2.04 -19.02
CA ALA A 2 1.62 -2.09 -19.07
C ALA A 2 0.95 -0.71 -18.85
N LEU A 3 1.52 0.12 -17.97
CA LEU A 3 1.16 1.54 -17.83
C LEU A 3 1.49 2.32 -19.11
N ASP A 4 2.71 2.19 -19.62
CA ASP A 4 3.16 2.88 -20.85
C ASP A 4 2.32 2.49 -22.09
N ALA A 5 1.75 1.29 -22.10
CA ALA A 5 0.84 0.82 -23.15
C ALA A 5 -0.63 1.25 -22.94
N GLY A 6 -0.93 2.08 -21.94
CA GLY A 6 -2.28 2.57 -21.63
C GLY A 6 -3.26 1.51 -21.10
N ARG A 7 -2.81 0.27 -20.88
CA ARG A 7 -3.66 -0.85 -20.44
C ARG A 7 -3.99 -0.83 -18.95
N LEU A 8 -3.23 -0.05 -18.18
CA LEU A 8 -3.44 0.18 -16.75
C LEU A 8 -3.44 1.67 -16.48
N THR A 9 -4.47 2.16 -15.76
CA THR A 9 -4.47 3.52 -15.25
C THR A 9 -3.77 3.57 -13.90
N VAL A 10 -3.10 4.68 -13.57
CA VAL A 10 -2.46 4.86 -12.25
C VAL A 10 -3.47 4.66 -11.13
N ARG A 11 -4.63 5.32 -11.21
CA ARG A 11 -5.67 5.21 -10.17
C ARG A 11 -6.20 3.79 -10.03
N GLY A 12 -6.51 3.13 -11.16
CA GLY A 12 -7.02 1.76 -11.15
C GLY A 12 -6.00 0.77 -10.60
N GLY A 13 -4.75 0.87 -11.05
CA GLY A 13 -3.67 -0.01 -10.61
C GLY A 13 -3.29 0.18 -9.14
N LEU A 14 -3.24 1.41 -8.65
CA LEU A 14 -3.02 1.69 -7.22
C LEU A 14 -4.17 1.15 -6.36
N THR A 15 -5.42 1.39 -6.78
CA THR A 15 -6.61 0.91 -6.04
C THR A 15 -6.65 -0.62 -6.01
N ALA A 16 -6.43 -1.27 -7.16
CA ALA A 16 -6.36 -2.73 -7.24
C ALA A 16 -5.22 -3.30 -6.40
N GLY A 17 -4.03 -2.69 -6.45
CA GLY A 17 -2.88 -3.12 -5.67
C GLY A 17 -3.13 -3.05 -4.16
N LEU A 18 -3.72 -1.96 -3.68
CA LEU A 18 -4.08 -1.78 -2.26
C LEU A 18 -5.13 -2.80 -1.80
N LEU A 19 -6.16 -3.04 -2.61
CA LEU A 19 -7.21 -4.02 -2.30
C LEU A 19 -6.67 -5.45 -2.31
N LEU A 20 -5.75 -5.78 -3.23
CA LEU A 20 -5.08 -7.08 -3.27
C LEU A 20 -4.21 -7.30 -2.03
N ALA A 21 -3.44 -6.29 -1.62
CA ALA A 21 -2.65 -6.36 -0.39
C ALA A 21 -3.54 -6.52 0.86
N ALA A 22 -4.65 -5.79 0.94
CA ALA A 22 -5.64 -5.93 2.01
C ALA A 22 -6.29 -7.33 2.03
N ALA A 23 -6.65 -7.86 0.86
CA ALA A 23 -7.18 -9.22 0.74
C ALA A 23 -6.14 -10.27 1.15
N GLY A 24 -4.87 -10.08 0.78
CA GLY A 24 -3.78 -10.97 1.18
C GLY A 24 -3.54 -11.00 2.69
N LEU A 25 -3.67 -9.86 3.37
CA LEU A 25 -3.69 -9.82 4.84
C LEU A 25 -4.87 -10.61 5.41
N GLY A 26 -6.04 -10.53 4.79
CA GLY A 26 -7.20 -11.38 5.12
C GLY A 26 -6.92 -12.88 4.95
N CYS A 27 -6.24 -13.27 3.88
CA CYS A 27 -5.81 -14.67 3.68
C CYS A 27 -4.80 -15.13 4.73
N ALA A 28 -3.87 -14.26 5.14
CA ALA A 28 -2.88 -14.55 6.17
C ALA A 28 -3.49 -14.76 7.57
N MET A 29 -4.76 -14.41 7.77
CA MET A 29 -5.52 -14.69 8.99
C MET A 29 -6.07 -16.12 9.03
N LEU A 30 -6.09 -16.84 7.90
CA LEU A 30 -6.54 -18.22 7.83
C LEU A 30 -5.45 -19.16 8.37
N PRO A 31 -5.83 -20.21 9.12
CA PRO A 31 -4.86 -21.17 9.62
C PRO A 31 -4.24 -22.01 8.49
N GLY A 32 -2.97 -22.39 8.68
CA GLY A 32 -2.27 -23.33 7.81
C GLY A 32 -1.58 -22.71 6.59
N LEU A 33 -0.87 -23.57 5.85
CA LEU A 33 0.01 -23.17 4.76
C LEU A 33 -0.73 -22.44 3.62
N ALA A 34 -1.97 -22.83 3.32
CA ALA A 34 -2.75 -22.23 2.25
C ALA A 34 -3.01 -20.73 2.48
N GLY A 35 -3.36 -20.33 3.71
CA GLY A 35 -3.58 -18.93 4.07
C GLY A 35 -2.31 -18.09 3.90
N VAL A 36 -1.17 -18.63 4.33
CA VAL A 36 0.15 -17.99 4.19
C VAL A 36 0.55 -17.82 2.73
N LEU A 37 0.41 -18.87 1.91
CA LEU A 37 0.80 -18.82 0.49
C LEU A 37 -0.10 -17.87 -0.31
N LEU A 38 -1.41 -17.92 -0.11
CA LEU A 38 -2.36 -17.00 -0.74
C LEU A 38 -2.10 -15.56 -0.28
N GLY A 39 -1.87 -15.36 1.01
CA GLY A 39 -1.53 -14.05 1.57
C GLY A 39 -0.27 -13.48 0.94
N ALA A 40 0.81 -14.25 0.90
CA ALA A 40 2.07 -13.85 0.28
C ALA A 40 1.92 -13.52 -1.21
N ALA A 41 1.19 -14.34 -1.96
CA ALA A 41 0.95 -14.10 -3.39
C ALA A 41 0.16 -12.80 -3.63
N LEU A 42 -0.94 -12.59 -2.90
CA LEU A 42 -1.78 -11.39 -3.05
C LEU A 42 -1.07 -10.12 -2.60
N ILE A 43 -0.36 -10.16 -1.47
CA ILE A 43 0.49 -9.05 -1.01
C ILE A 43 1.59 -8.75 -2.02
N GLY A 44 2.26 -9.78 -2.54
CA GLY A 44 3.32 -9.63 -3.54
C GLY A 44 2.81 -8.97 -4.84
N VAL A 45 1.67 -9.44 -5.36
CA VAL A 45 1.04 -8.84 -6.55
C VAL A 45 0.60 -7.40 -6.25
N GLY A 46 -0.01 -7.15 -5.09
CA GLY A 46 -0.46 -5.83 -4.66
C GLY A 46 0.70 -4.83 -4.60
N THR A 47 1.75 -5.17 -3.87
CA THR A 47 2.99 -4.36 -3.76
C THR A 47 3.66 -4.17 -5.11
N GLY A 48 3.71 -5.22 -5.93
CA GLY A 48 4.26 -5.18 -7.29
C GLY A 48 3.50 -4.26 -8.24
N LEU A 49 2.23 -3.94 -7.95
CA LEU A 49 1.47 -2.90 -8.64
C LEU A 49 1.72 -1.52 -8.02
N ILE A 50 1.63 -1.41 -6.69
CA ILE A 50 1.65 -0.11 -5.99
C ILE A 50 2.95 0.65 -6.25
N THR A 51 4.10 0.04 -5.93
CA THR A 51 5.39 0.73 -5.92
C THR A 51 5.76 1.31 -7.30
N PRO A 52 5.89 0.49 -8.37
CA PRO A 52 6.30 1.03 -9.67
C PRO A 52 5.28 2.02 -10.25
N LEU A 53 3.97 1.82 -10.04
CA LEU A 53 2.95 2.76 -10.52
C LEU A 53 3.01 4.09 -9.76
N GLY A 54 3.20 4.05 -8.44
CA GLY A 54 3.32 5.24 -7.60
C GLY A 54 4.52 6.09 -8.01
N PHE A 55 5.70 5.47 -8.12
CA PHE A 55 6.91 6.15 -8.56
C PHE A 55 6.79 6.67 -10.00
N ALA A 56 6.24 5.89 -10.93
CA ALA A 56 6.02 6.34 -12.30
C ALA A 56 5.08 7.55 -12.37
N ALA A 57 4.01 7.55 -11.59
CA ALA A 57 3.08 8.66 -11.51
C ALA A 57 3.73 9.93 -10.96
N LEU A 58 4.53 9.80 -9.89
CA LEU A 58 5.28 10.92 -9.31
C LEU A 58 6.30 11.47 -10.30
N ALA A 59 7.07 10.61 -10.98
CA ALA A 59 8.01 11.03 -12.01
C ALA A 59 7.31 11.85 -13.11
N ALA A 60 6.20 11.32 -13.64
CA ALA A 60 5.49 11.92 -14.76
C ALA A 60 4.85 13.28 -14.42
N SER A 61 4.51 13.52 -13.14
CA SER A 61 3.89 14.77 -12.69
C SER A 61 4.87 15.80 -12.11
N THR A 62 6.18 15.51 -12.12
CA THR A 62 7.18 16.34 -11.43
C THR A 62 8.10 17.08 -12.41
N PRO A 63 8.29 18.41 -12.26
CA PRO A 63 9.30 19.15 -13.02
C PRO A 63 10.71 18.56 -12.82
N PRO A 64 11.55 18.49 -13.86
CA PRO A 64 12.88 17.87 -13.77
C PRO A 64 13.75 18.40 -12.62
N GLU A 65 13.66 19.69 -12.32
CA GLU A 65 14.44 20.38 -11.29
C GLU A 65 14.07 19.93 -9.87
N ARG A 66 12.86 19.37 -9.69
CA ARG A 66 12.31 18.92 -8.40
C ARG A 66 12.15 17.40 -8.31
N LEU A 67 12.60 16.66 -9.33
CA LEU A 67 12.43 15.20 -9.38
C LEU A 67 13.12 14.51 -8.21
N GLY A 68 14.37 14.87 -7.91
CA GLY A 68 15.09 14.33 -6.76
C GLY A 68 14.39 14.61 -5.42
N GLN A 69 13.84 15.82 -5.24
CA GLN A 69 13.10 16.18 -4.03
C GLN A 69 11.82 15.36 -3.87
N THR A 70 11.07 15.17 -4.96
CA THR A 70 9.80 14.44 -4.94
C THR A 70 10.02 12.95 -4.71
N MET A 71 11.02 12.36 -5.37
CA MET A 71 11.39 10.96 -5.16
C MET A 71 11.94 10.73 -3.75
N GLY A 72 12.76 11.65 -3.23
CA GLY A 72 13.24 11.58 -1.85
C GLY A 72 12.09 11.60 -0.84
N ALA A 73 11.09 12.46 -1.04
CA ALA A 73 9.89 12.50 -0.19
C ALA A 73 9.07 11.20 -0.29
N ALA A 74 8.95 10.62 -1.49
CA ALA A 74 8.27 9.34 -1.68
C ALA A 74 8.98 8.21 -0.95
N GLU A 75 10.30 8.19 -0.98
CA GLU A 75 11.11 7.16 -0.33
C GLU A 75 11.11 7.29 1.19
N LEU A 76 11.08 8.52 1.72
CA LEU A 76 10.80 8.75 3.14
C LEU A 76 9.45 8.16 3.54
N GLY A 77 8.43 8.30 2.69
CA GLY A 77 7.13 7.66 2.89
C GLY A 77 7.22 6.13 2.95
N ARG A 78 8.05 5.52 2.09
CA ARG A 78 8.31 4.08 2.11
C ARG A 78 9.00 3.65 3.41
N GLU A 79 10.07 4.32 3.83
CA GLU A 79 10.78 4.02 5.08
C GLU A 79 9.88 4.16 6.30
N LEU A 80 9.00 5.17 6.33
CA LEU A 80 7.97 5.30 7.36
C LEU A 80 6.99 4.13 7.35
N GLY A 81 6.67 3.58 6.16
CA GLY A 81 5.87 2.36 6.03
C GLY A 81 6.61 1.12 6.53
N ASP A 82 7.88 0.95 6.19
CA ASP A 82 8.70 -0.20 6.57
C ASP A 82 8.94 -0.25 8.09
N ALA A 83 9.13 0.90 8.73
CA ALA A 83 9.19 0.98 10.18
C ALA A 83 7.79 0.93 10.83
N GLY A 84 6.84 1.70 10.30
CA GLY A 84 5.54 1.92 10.91
C GLY A 84 4.58 0.73 10.79
N GLY A 85 4.63 -0.01 9.69
CA GLY A 85 3.77 -1.17 9.44
C GLY A 85 3.93 -2.26 10.50
N PRO A 86 5.14 -2.80 10.72
CA PRO A 86 5.40 -3.76 11.78
C PRO A 86 5.09 -3.22 13.18
N LEU A 87 5.42 -1.94 13.46
CA LEU A 87 5.11 -1.32 14.76
C LEU A 87 3.61 -1.26 15.04
N LEU A 88 2.81 -0.84 14.05
CA LEU A 88 1.35 -0.78 14.16
C LEU A 88 0.75 -2.16 14.36
N VAL A 89 1.17 -3.15 13.55
CA VAL A 89 0.70 -4.54 13.67
C VAL A 89 1.07 -5.11 15.04
N ALA A 90 2.31 -4.91 15.49
CA ALA A 90 2.79 -5.41 16.77
C ALA A 90 2.07 -4.75 17.96
N ALA A 91 1.83 -3.43 17.91
CA ALA A 91 1.10 -2.72 18.97
C ALA A 91 -0.33 -3.26 19.15
N VAL A 92 -1.04 -3.52 18.04
CA VAL A 92 -2.38 -4.15 18.09
C VAL A 92 -2.27 -5.58 18.60
N ALA A 93 -1.30 -6.36 18.08
CA ALA A 93 -1.11 -7.74 18.47
C ALA A 93 -0.78 -7.92 19.96
N ALA A 94 -0.06 -6.97 20.57
CA ALA A 94 0.31 -7.00 21.98
C ALA A 94 -0.90 -6.89 22.94
N SER A 95 -2.00 -6.28 22.49
CA SER A 95 -3.24 -6.13 23.28
C SER A 95 -4.37 -7.05 22.82
N ALA A 96 -4.22 -7.71 21.67
CA ALA A 96 -5.20 -8.62 21.10
C ALA A 96 -4.50 -9.85 20.50
N THR A 97 -4.44 -9.95 19.17
CA THR A 97 -3.74 -11.03 18.47
C THR A 97 -3.14 -10.53 17.15
N LEU A 98 -2.23 -11.31 16.58
CA LEU A 98 -1.66 -11.03 15.26
C LEU A 98 -2.74 -10.91 14.17
N THR A 99 -3.80 -11.71 14.27
CA THR A 99 -4.97 -11.65 13.39
C THR A 99 -5.62 -10.27 13.40
N TYR A 100 -5.78 -9.65 14.57
CA TYR A 100 -6.29 -8.28 14.67
C TYR A 100 -5.30 -7.26 14.12
N GLY A 101 -3.99 -7.46 14.32
CA GLY A 101 -2.95 -6.62 13.71
C GLY A 101 -3.02 -6.60 12.18
N TYR A 102 -3.16 -7.77 11.56
CA TYR A 102 -3.37 -7.88 10.11
C TYR A 102 -4.70 -7.27 9.66
N GLY A 103 -5.78 -7.47 10.43
CA GLY A 103 -7.08 -6.86 10.14
C GLY A 103 -7.02 -5.32 10.14
N VAL A 104 -6.36 -4.71 11.13
CA VAL A 104 -6.19 -3.25 11.20
C VAL A 104 -5.38 -2.75 10.01
N LEU A 105 -4.27 -3.41 9.67
CA LEU A 105 -3.47 -3.02 8.52
C LEU A 105 -4.27 -3.17 7.20
N ALA A 106 -5.07 -4.22 7.06
CA ALA A 106 -5.92 -4.43 5.89
C ALA A 106 -6.95 -3.29 5.72
N VAL A 107 -7.60 -2.89 6.81
CA VAL A 107 -8.53 -1.74 6.81
C VAL A 107 -7.79 -0.44 6.49
N LEU A 108 -6.59 -0.24 7.03
CA LEU A 108 -5.77 0.93 6.73
C LEU A 108 -5.41 1.01 5.24
N LEU A 109 -5.02 -0.10 4.61
CA LEU A 109 -4.72 -0.14 3.17
C LEU A 109 -5.96 0.14 2.31
N ALA A 110 -7.13 -0.41 2.69
CA ALA A 110 -8.36 -0.24 1.94
C ALA A 110 -8.96 1.18 2.07
N CYS A 111 -8.92 1.77 3.27
CA CYS A 111 -9.65 3.01 3.59
C CYS A 111 -8.74 4.23 3.75
N GLY A 112 -7.47 4.04 4.12
CA GLY A 112 -6.51 5.11 4.42
C GLY A 112 -6.36 6.14 3.31
N PRO A 113 -6.17 5.73 2.04
CA PRO A 113 -6.06 6.68 0.92
C PRO A 113 -7.31 7.55 0.74
N VAL A 114 -8.50 6.96 0.92
CA VAL A 114 -9.78 7.69 0.82
C VAL A 114 -9.88 8.73 1.93
N LEU A 115 -9.54 8.34 3.15
CA LEU A 115 -9.53 9.24 4.31
C LEU A 115 -8.50 10.37 4.12
N ALA A 116 -7.29 10.05 3.68
CA ALA A 116 -6.25 11.04 3.42
C ALA A 116 -6.68 12.08 2.39
N VAL A 117 -7.26 11.64 1.27
CA VAL A 117 -7.79 12.54 0.24
C VAL A 117 -8.95 13.39 0.78
N ALA A 118 -9.87 12.79 1.54
CA ALA A 118 -10.98 13.51 2.14
C ALA A 118 -10.50 14.59 3.14
N LEU A 119 -9.48 14.29 3.94
CA LEU A 119 -8.89 15.24 4.90
C LEU A 119 -8.17 16.38 4.20
N LEU A 120 -7.44 16.10 3.12
CA LEU A 120 -6.77 17.14 2.32
C LEU A 120 -7.78 18.07 1.66
N ARG A 121 -8.88 17.54 1.12
CA ARG A 121 -9.97 18.34 0.53
C ARG A 121 -10.72 19.22 1.54
N ARG A 122 -10.70 18.88 2.83
CA ARG A 122 -11.30 19.73 3.88
C ARG A 122 -10.41 20.90 4.29
N ARG A 123 -9.12 20.85 3.97
CA ARG A 123 -8.13 21.86 4.38
C ARG A 123 -7.87 22.93 3.32
N GLY A 124 -8.32 22.72 2.08
CA GLY A 124 -8.26 23.69 0.99
C GLY A 124 -9.64 24.22 0.68
#